data_AF-A0A8X6PSZ1-F1
#
_entry.id   AF-A0A8X6PSZ1-F1
#
_cell.length_a   1.000
_cell.length_b   1.000
_cell.length_c   1.000
_cell.angle_alpha   90.00
_cell.angle_beta   90.00
_cell.angle_gamma   90.00
#
_symmetry.space_group_name_H-M   'P 1'
#
loop_
_entity.id
_entity.type
_entity.pdbx_description
1 polymer ?
#
loop_
_entity_poly.entity_id
_entity_poly.type
_entity_poly.pdbx_seq_one_letter_code
_entity_poly.pdbx_strand_id
1 'polypeptide(L)'
;MPLQKWATNSAELRELWEKNGFSTETSSNSVGQNMTNYKVLGISWDTDRDVFYSDIENLLSFMSKGTDTKRFLLQVAGRIFDPLGLIAPFVIRLKVLI
;
A
#
# COMPACT_ATOMS: atom_id res chain seq x y z
N MET A 1 11.11 18.05 1.07
CA MET A 1 10.91 16.63 0.74
C MET A 1 10.84 16.51 -0.78
N PRO A 2 11.64 15.65 -1.43
CA PRO A 2 11.43 15.39 -2.84
C PRO A 2 10.04 14.75 -3.00
N LEU A 3 9.15 15.43 -3.72
CA LEU A 3 7.77 15.02 -3.99
C LEU A 3 7.67 13.98 -5.12
N GLN A 4 8.80 13.47 -5.60
CA GLN A 4 8.86 12.60 -6.77
C GLN A 4 8.90 11.13 -6.36
N LYS A 5 7.73 10.58 -6.02
CA LYS A 5 7.52 9.13 -6.02
C LYS A 5 6.72 8.75 -7.26
N TRP A 6 7.35 8.94 -8.42
CA TRP A 6 6.77 8.51 -9.69
C TRP A 6 7.12 7.05 -9.93
N ALA A 7 6.16 6.30 -10.44
CA ALA A 7 6.28 4.89 -10.77
C ALA A 7 5.44 4.60 -12.01
N THR A 8 5.88 3.64 -12.81
CA THR A 8 5.21 3.25 -14.05
C THR A 8 5.30 1.75 -14.23
N ASN A 9 4.24 1.17 -14.82
CA ASN A 9 4.19 -0.20 -15.30
C ASN A 9 4.69 -0.36 -16.75
N SER A 10 5.07 0.72 -17.43
CA SER A 10 5.63 0.67 -18.79
C SER A 10 7.16 0.64 -18.74
N ALA A 11 7.75 -0.39 -19.35
CA ALA A 11 9.19 -0.51 -19.48
C ALA A 11 9.79 0.60 -20.35
N GLU A 12 9.09 0.99 -21.42
CA GLU A 12 9.51 2.05 -22.34
C GLU A 12 9.56 3.40 -21.62
N LEU A 13 8.55 3.67 -20.78
CA LEU A 13 8.50 4.91 -20.00
C LEU A 13 9.58 4.94 -18.91
N ARG A 14 9.84 3.79 -18.28
CA ARG A 14 10.93 3.63 -17.29
C ARG A 14 12.30 3.93 -17.92
N GLU A 15 12.59 3.36 -19.08
CA GLU A 15 13.84 3.64 -19.82
C GLU A 15 13.95 5.12 -20.23
N LEU A 16 12.83 5.71 -20.69
CA LEU A 16 12.79 7.13 -21.05
C LEU A 16 13.03 8.04 -19.84
N TRP A 17 12.49 7.69 -18.66
CA TRP A 17 12.71 8.43 -17.42
C TRP A 17 14.16 8.33 -16.95
N GLU A 18 14.74 7.13 -16.96
CA GLU A 18 16.16 6.91 -16.62
C GLU A 18 17.08 7.73 -17.54
N LYS A 19 16.81 7.71 -18.86
CA LYS A 19 17.56 8.51 -19.84
C LYS A 19 17.46 10.01 -19.59
N ASN A 20 16.32 10.48 -19.08
CA ASN A 20 16.08 11.90 -18.77
C ASN A 20 16.52 12.29 -17.35
N GLY A 21 17.17 11.39 -16.61
CA GLY A 21 17.70 11.67 -15.27
C GLY A 21 16.64 11.68 -14.16
N PHE A 22 15.48 11.06 -14.37
CA PHE A 22 14.49 10.87 -13.30
C PHE A 22 14.85 9.62 -12.49
N SER A 23 15.13 9.81 -11.20
CA SER A 23 15.37 8.72 -10.26
C SER A 23 14.05 7.99 -9.92
N THR A 24 13.85 6.79 -10.45
CA THR A 24 12.85 5.83 -9.96
C THR A 24 13.39 5.16 -8.70
N GLU A 25 13.44 5.88 -7.57
CA GLU A 25 13.96 5.33 -6.32
C GLU A 25 13.10 4.14 -5.85
N THR A 26 13.65 2.94 -6.01
CA THR A 26 13.11 1.71 -5.44
C THR A 26 13.49 1.67 -3.98
N SER A 27 12.57 2.04 -3.09
CA SER A 27 12.76 1.80 -1.66
C SER A 27 12.68 0.30 -1.39
N SER A 28 13.82 -0.40 -1.46
CA SER A 28 13.95 -1.81 -1.05
C SER A 28 13.81 -1.91 0.47
N ASN A 29 12.61 -1.72 0.99
CA ASN A 29 12.34 -2.04 2.38
C ASN A 29 12.08 -3.54 2.48
N SER A 30 12.92 -4.18 3.29
CA SER A 30 12.87 -5.55 3.81
C SER A 30 13.54 -6.65 2.98
N VAL A 31 14.37 -7.38 3.72
CA VAL A 31 15.18 -8.54 3.35
C VAL A 31 14.28 -9.64 2.79
N GLY A 32 14.53 -10.06 1.54
CA GLY A 32 14.04 -11.34 1.02
C GLY A 32 13.08 -11.31 -0.17
N GLN A 33 12.56 -10.16 -0.58
CA GLN A 33 11.74 -10.05 -1.80
C GLN A 33 12.31 -9.00 -2.76
N ASN A 34 12.80 -9.46 -3.91
CA ASN A 34 13.23 -8.64 -5.05
C ASN A 34 12.03 -7.97 -5.75
N MET A 35 11.14 -7.32 -5.00
CA MET A 35 9.96 -6.67 -5.57
C MET A 35 10.08 -5.16 -5.38
N THR A 36 9.98 -4.43 -6.49
CA THR A 36 9.95 -2.97 -6.48
C THR A 36 8.66 -2.51 -5.80
N ASN A 37 8.70 -2.33 -4.49
CA ASN A 37 7.53 -2.05 -3.66
C ASN A 37 7.14 -0.56 -3.76
N TYR A 38 6.36 -0.20 -4.79
CA TYR A 38 5.74 1.12 -4.83
C TYR A 38 4.50 1.13 -3.94
N LYS A 39 4.23 2.26 -3.28
CA LYS A 39 3.02 2.44 -2.49
C LYS A 39 2.18 3.56 -3.08
N VAL A 40 0.98 3.24 -3.53
CA VAL A 40 0.03 4.21 -4.08
C VAL A 40 -1.25 4.18 -3.25
N LEU A 41 -1.74 5.35 -2.85
CA LEU A 41 -2.94 5.50 -2.01
C LEU A 41 -2.95 4.65 -0.72
N GLY A 42 -1.77 4.26 -0.20
CA GLY A 42 -1.67 3.42 0.99
C GLY A 42 -1.63 1.91 0.72
N ILE A 43 -1.74 1.48 -0.54
CA ILE A 43 -1.67 0.07 -0.98
C ILE A 43 -0.36 -0.17 -1.74
N SER A 44 0.18 -1.38 -1.62
CA SER A 44 1.38 -1.77 -2.34
C SER A 44 1.05 -2.13 -3.79
N TRP A 45 1.91 -1.69 -4.72
CA TRP A 45 1.76 -1.87 -6.16
C TRP A 45 3.03 -2.50 -6.72
N ASP A 46 2.85 -3.64 -7.38
CA ASP A 46 3.87 -4.26 -8.22
C ASP A 46 3.72 -3.69 -9.63
N THR A 47 4.66 -2.85 -10.02
CA THR A 47 4.65 -2.19 -11.32
C THR A 47 4.91 -3.14 -12.47
N ASP A 48 5.70 -4.21 -12.26
CA ASP A 48 6.06 -5.13 -13.35
C ASP A 48 4.89 -6.05 -13.71
N ARG A 49 4.10 -6.46 -12.70
CA ARG A 49 2.88 -7.28 -12.91
C ARG A 49 1.61 -6.45 -13.02
N ASP A 50 1.68 -5.15 -12.75
CA ASP A 50 0.55 -4.23 -12.64
C ASP A 50 -0.55 -4.73 -11.69
N VAL A 51 -0.14 -5.16 -10.49
CA VAL A 51 -1.07 -5.68 -9.48
C VAL A 51 -0.92 -4.96 -8.15
N PHE A 52 -2.06 -4.65 -7.53
CA PHE A 52 -2.11 -4.24 -6.14
C PHE A 52 -2.08 -5.46 -5.23
N TYR A 53 -1.35 -5.36 -4.13
CA TYR A 53 -1.28 -6.43 -3.14
C TYR A 53 -1.27 -5.87 -1.72
N SER A 54 -1.74 -6.71 -0.81
CA SER A 54 -1.63 -6.46 0.63
C SER A 54 -0.38 -7.13 1.16
N ASP A 55 0.44 -6.36 1.85
CA ASP A 55 1.61 -6.87 2.57
C ASP A 55 1.15 -7.61 3.83
N ILE A 56 0.97 -8.94 3.69
CA ILE A 56 0.48 -9.82 4.76
C ILE A 56 1.49 -9.89 5.91
N GLU A 57 2.79 -9.95 5.61
CA GLU A 57 3.83 -10.01 6.64
C GLU A 57 3.83 -8.74 7.49
N ASN A 58 3.69 -7.57 6.86
CA ASN A 58 3.54 -6.31 7.57
C ASN A 58 2.28 -6.31 8.43
N LEU A 59 1.15 -6.80 7.92
CA LEU A 59 -0.10 -6.92 8.69
C LEU A 59 0.07 -7.84 9.90
N LEU A 60 0.70 -9.01 9.75
CA LEU A 60 0.99 -9.93 10.86
C LEU A 60 1.89 -9.27 11.90
N SER A 61 2.94 -8.57 11.46
CA SER A 61 3.86 -7.84 12.34
C SER A 61 3.20 -6.67 13.08
N PHE A 62 2.16 -6.09 12.47
CA PHE A 62 1.36 -5.04 13.09
C PHE A 62 0.40 -5.64 14.12
N MET A 63 -0.23 -6.77 13.80
CA MET A 63 -1.11 -7.50 14.71
C MET A 63 -0.39 -7.98 15.97
N SER A 64 0.85 -8.47 15.84
CA SER A 64 1.63 -8.95 16.98
C SER A 64 2.03 -7.87 17.99
N LYS A 65 1.99 -6.59 17.59
CA LYS A 65 2.31 -5.43 18.44
C LYS A 65 1.07 -4.76 19.05
N GLY A 66 -0.12 -5.24 18.69
CA GLY A 66 -1.39 -4.64 19.09
C GLY A 66 -1.77 -4.89 20.54
N THR A 67 -2.76 -4.13 20.99
CA THR A 67 -3.49 -4.42 22.23
C THR A 67 -4.91 -4.89 21.88
N ASP A 68 -5.44 -5.83 22.65
CA ASP A 68 -6.75 -6.47 22.40
C ASP A 68 -7.92 -5.53 22.72
N THR A 69 -8.04 -4.47 21.92
CA THR A 69 -9.12 -3.48 22.02
C THR A 69 -10.03 -3.58 20.82
N LYS A 70 -11.32 -3.28 21.01
CA LYS A 70 -12.29 -3.18 19.90
C LYS A 70 -11.80 -2.24 18.79
N ARG A 71 -11.14 -1.14 19.17
CA ARG A 71 -10.55 -0.18 18.23
C ARG A 71 -9.42 -0.80 17.41
N PHE A 72 -8.54 -1.59 18.04
CA PHE A 72 -7.48 -2.28 17.33
C PHE A 72 -8.02 -3.32 16.34
N LEU A 73 -9.00 -4.12 16.78
CA LEU A 73 -9.67 -5.09 15.90
C LEU A 73 -10.30 -4.42 14.67
N LEU A 74 -10.98 -3.28 14.86
CA LEU A 74 -11.55 -2.50 13.75
C LEU A 74 -10.47 -1.93 12.82
N GLN A 75 -9.31 -1.53 13.35
CA GLN A 75 -8.19 -1.05 12.54
C GLN A 75 -7.61 -2.18 11.67
N VAL A 76 -7.48 -3.38 12.22
CA VAL A 76 -7.05 -4.58 11.47
C VAL A 76 -8.08 -4.94 10.39
N ALA A 77 -9.37 -4.98 10.75
CA ALA A 77 -10.44 -5.26 9.80
C ALA A 77 -10.48 -4.23 8.66
N GLY A 78 -10.29 -2.95 8.96
CA GLY A 78 -10.21 -1.89 7.96
C GLY A 78 -9.07 -2.10 6.97
N ARG A 79 -7.88 -2.55 7.42
CA ARG A 79 -6.76 -2.84 6.52
C ARG A 79 -7.03 -4.00 5.55
N ILE A 80 -7.91 -4.94 5.90
CA ILE A 80 -8.24 -6.12 5.08
C ILE A 80 -9.40 -5.81 4.14
N PHE A 81 -10.48 -5.21 4.67
CA PHE A 81 -11.75 -5.06 3.94
C PHE A 81 -11.96 -3.68 3.33
N ASP A 82 -11.21 -2.66 3.78
CA ASP A 82 -11.28 -1.30 3.25
C ASP A 82 -9.88 -0.62 3.26
N PRO A 83 -8.91 -1.16 2.50
CA PRO A 83 -7.52 -0.70 2.54
C PRO A 83 -7.35 0.75 2.09
N LEU A 84 -8.28 1.30 1.30
CA LEU A 84 -8.31 2.70 0.89
C LEU A 84 -9.12 3.60 1.84
N GLY A 85 -9.87 3.04 2.79
CA GLY A 85 -10.75 3.78 3.69
C GLY A 85 -11.97 4.40 3.01
N LEU A 86 -12.34 3.92 1.81
CA LEU A 86 -13.41 4.50 1.00
C LEU A 86 -14.79 3.94 1.34
N ILE A 87 -14.86 2.72 1.87
CA ILE A 87 -16.12 2.01 2.16
C ILE A 87 -16.65 2.39 3.55
N ALA A 88 -15.78 2.52 4.54
CA ALA A 88 -16.13 2.75 5.93
C ALA A 88 -17.05 3.97 6.16
N PRO A 89 -16.85 5.13 5.50
CA PRO A 89 -17.74 6.29 5.67
C PRO A 89 -19.20 6.04 5.32
N PHE A 90 -19.48 5.09 4.41
CA PHE A 90 -20.84 4.73 4.00
C PHE A 90 -21.43 3.67 4.93
N VAL A 91 -20.65 2.64 5.25
CA VAL A 91 -21.12 1.52 6.11
C VAL A 91 -21.40 1.99 7.54
N ILE A 92 -20.56 2.87 8.09
CA ILE A 92 -20.76 3.39 9.45
C ILE A 92 -22.06 4.17 9.56
N ARG A 93 -22.39 5.00 8.56
CA ARG A 93 -23.65 5.76 8.56
C ARG A 93 -24.87 4.85 8.56
N LEU A 94 -24.84 3.77 7.76
CA LEU A 94 -25.92 2.79 7.73
C LEU A 94 -26.07 2.05 9.06
N LYS A 95 -24.95 1.63 9.66
CA LYS A 95 -24.94 0.91 10.95
C LYS A 95 -25.35 1.74 12.16
N VAL A 96 -25.35 3.07 12.06
CA VAL A 96 -25.85 3.96 13.12
C VAL A 96 -27.37 4.14 13.05
N LEU A 97 -27.96 3.98 11.87
CA LEU A 97 -29.40 4.17 11.64
C LEU A 97 -30.23 2.92 11.99
N ILE A 98 -29.61 1.75 11.97
CA ILE A 98 -30.20 0.44 12.30
C ILE A 98 -29.81 0.08 13.73
#